data_AF-A0A6M4JC37-F1
#
_entry.id   AF-A0A6M4JC37-F1
#
_cell.length_a   1.000
_cell.length_b   1.000
_cell.length_c   1.000
_cell.angle_alpha   90.00
_cell.angle_beta   90.00
_cell.angle_gamma   90.00
#
_symmetry.space_group_name_H-M   'P 1'
#
loop_
_entity.id
_entity.type
_entity.pdbx_description
1 polymer ?
#
loop_
_entity_poly.entity_id
_entity_poly.type
_entity_poly.pdbx_seq_one_letter_code
_entity_poly.pdbx_strand_id
1 'polypeptide(L)'
;MRLKDFSGNLRLQINGDDAWAFSNEIKFSYHVTNFSKVIVNNVIHKSQLNSGKHFDYTSNFSDLDTFALATIYSDDKAIFTGLVNSQGRYSLNPYKVKDKSLELVDIRLWLSKKSPVDIAFIDISPTEALDLFINALNEKGRIKKGVINFSDNNNITAYDTTSKSPYSVLKEIIATQTRSFLYFTQDNSGNLLINFASEADFENKPALKISPNNWNDLELLDLRVEENYDGYFNRIRLESDSVIASKPNQQLFIVSEVTKSLWLDEPFGRLVEAGNPLKCYWYNLGDSAHLQPFELISKQEQSQGKNYHGYYVEDSAEIVLNPEWSKENVGVVIVYYSKNKQAITLENAQEIKRIHGLNNFTGDVYKFEQFNDISTFSDLFKQANNSLKLNSKPRKELTIETTKALLELGDAVLLDFNNQKFDGRYIVYGFNGRFRGSDNSVHVTYNLRNGLNSDTLINFYDSQEYKKNPLFISGLKTTFKYRDNNNLLRVYKNIEFVGLRELGLEIPDPDKLGLLPSFIPYTQDPTVNYHKGQDGWEFLAFK
;
A
#
# COMPACT_ATOMS: atom_id res chain seq x y z
N MET A 1 16.23 10.76 8.83
CA MET A 1 17.54 11.14 9.38
C MET A 1 17.84 12.53 8.94
N ARG A 2 18.65 13.22 9.73
CA ARG A 2 19.08 14.59 9.47
C ARG A 2 20.59 14.57 9.36
N LEU A 3 21.07 14.18 8.19
CA LEU A 3 22.50 14.05 7.91
C LEU A 3 23.24 15.37 8.16
N LYS A 4 22.58 16.50 7.90
CA LYS A 4 23.13 17.84 8.16
C LYS A 4 23.32 18.18 9.63
N ASP A 5 22.69 17.43 10.54
CA ASP A 5 22.84 17.61 11.99
C ASP A 5 23.92 16.70 12.59
N PHE A 6 24.68 15.96 11.78
CA PHE A 6 25.81 15.15 12.26
C PHE A 6 26.98 16.01 12.74
N SER A 7 27.52 15.63 13.89
CA SER A 7 28.63 16.28 14.57
C SER A 7 29.37 15.31 15.49
N GLY A 8 30.55 15.70 15.97
CA GLY A 8 31.51 14.80 16.63
C GLY A 8 31.02 14.08 17.90
N ASN A 9 29.97 14.57 18.58
CA ASN A 9 29.45 13.97 19.81
C ASN A 9 28.20 13.13 19.54
N LEU A 10 28.39 11.84 19.28
CA LEU A 10 27.27 10.92 19.13
C LEU A 10 26.88 10.29 20.48
N ARG A 11 25.58 10.18 20.73
CA ARG A 11 25.01 9.48 21.90
C ARG A 11 23.93 8.50 21.46
N LEU A 12 23.92 7.32 22.07
CA LEU A 12 22.92 6.27 21.82
C LEU A 12 22.03 6.13 23.05
N GLN A 13 20.72 6.22 22.84
CA GLN A 13 19.71 5.92 23.85
C GLN A 13 18.90 4.70 23.40
N ILE A 14 18.70 3.72 24.27
CA ILE A 14 17.89 2.52 24.02
C ILE A 14 16.85 2.38 25.12
N ASN A 15 15.56 2.33 24.76
CA ASN A 15 14.43 2.27 25.70
C ASN A 15 14.47 3.35 26.81
N GLY A 16 15.00 4.52 26.49
CA GLY A 16 15.13 5.65 27.43
C GLY A 16 16.45 5.68 28.21
N ASP A 17 17.22 4.60 28.21
CA ASP A 17 18.53 4.52 28.84
C ASP A 17 19.63 5.03 27.88
N ASP A 18 20.44 6.00 28.32
CA ASP A 18 21.53 6.61 27.56
C ASP A 18 22.94 6.19 28.05
N ALA A 19 22.98 5.17 28.91
CA ALA A 19 24.22 4.58 29.42
C ALA A 19 24.84 3.59 28.43
N TRP A 20 24.81 3.90 27.12
CA TRP A 20 25.40 3.07 26.06
C TRP A 20 26.65 3.71 25.48
N ALA A 21 27.69 2.91 25.30
CA ALA A 21 28.88 3.26 24.55
C ALA A 21 28.89 2.47 23.23
N PHE A 22 29.45 3.06 22.18
CA PHE A 22 29.57 2.44 20.86
C PHE A 22 30.72 3.08 20.08
N SER A 23 31.07 2.50 18.93
CA SER A 23 32.08 3.05 18.03
C SER A 23 31.68 4.44 17.52
N ASN A 24 32.63 5.38 17.47
CA ASN A 24 32.44 6.70 16.85
C ASN A 24 32.28 6.64 15.31
N GLU A 25 32.27 5.46 14.70
CA GLU A 25 31.91 5.26 13.30
C GLU A 25 30.51 4.64 13.20
N ILE A 26 29.63 5.29 12.44
CA ILE A 26 28.34 4.71 12.06
C ILE A 26 28.23 4.55 10.55
N LYS A 27 27.53 3.50 10.12
CA LYS A 27 27.16 3.29 8.72
C LYS A 27 25.68 3.48 8.56
N PHE A 28 25.27 4.07 7.46
CA PHE A 28 23.86 4.35 7.23
C PHE A 28 23.43 4.11 5.79
N SER A 29 22.14 3.82 5.64
CA SER A 29 21.48 3.62 4.35
C SER A 29 20.03 4.07 4.47
N TYR A 30 19.63 5.06 3.69
CA TYR A 30 18.30 5.63 3.65
C TYR A 30 17.67 5.44 2.30
N HIS A 31 16.36 5.23 2.30
CA HIS A 31 15.58 5.04 1.08
C HIS A 31 14.14 5.47 1.30
N VAL A 32 13.50 6.04 0.27
CA VAL A 32 12.11 6.53 0.37
C VAL A 32 11.10 5.40 0.48
N THR A 33 11.28 4.30 -0.25
CA THR A 33 10.43 3.12 -0.12
C THR A 33 10.94 2.08 0.88
N ASN A 34 12.18 1.58 0.75
CA ASN A 34 12.75 0.61 1.70
C ASN A 34 13.04 1.21 3.08
N PHE A 35 13.08 0.37 4.12
CA PHE A 35 13.47 0.80 5.47
C PHE A 35 14.88 1.40 5.45
N SER A 36 14.99 2.53 6.11
CA SER A 36 16.26 3.18 6.36
C SER A 36 16.87 2.52 7.56
N LYS A 37 18.19 2.40 7.54
CA LYS A 37 18.94 1.70 8.57
C LYS A 37 20.23 2.41 8.95
N VAL A 38 20.59 2.22 10.20
CA VAL A 38 21.86 2.63 10.78
C VAL A 38 22.49 1.42 11.45
N ILE A 39 23.76 1.18 11.16
CA ILE A 39 24.56 0.15 11.81
C ILE A 39 25.52 0.84 12.76
N VAL A 40 25.38 0.51 14.04
CA VAL A 40 26.29 0.93 15.12
C VAL A 40 27.08 -0.30 15.58
N ASN A 41 28.39 -0.13 15.75
CA ASN A 41 29.28 -1.23 16.13
C ASN A 41 29.78 -1.04 17.56
N ASN A 42 30.24 -2.13 18.17
CA ASN A 42 30.85 -2.16 19.50
C ASN A 42 29.94 -1.58 20.60
N VAL A 43 28.63 -1.84 20.52
CA VAL A 43 27.65 -1.38 21.48
C VAL A 43 27.78 -2.16 22.78
N ILE A 44 27.97 -1.45 23.88
CA ILE A 44 28.11 -2.00 25.23
C ILE A 44 27.53 -1.04 26.27
N HIS A 45 26.85 -1.58 27.27
CA HIS A 45 26.34 -0.77 28.37
C HIS A 45 27.50 -0.29 29.28
N LYS A 46 27.51 1.00 29.64
CA LYS A 46 28.59 1.66 30.40
C LYS A 46 28.83 1.01 31.76
N SER A 47 27.82 0.42 32.41
CA SER A 47 28.02 -0.31 33.66
C SER A 47 28.97 -1.52 33.50
N GLN A 48 28.98 -2.17 32.34
CA GLN A 48 29.84 -3.32 32.05
C GLN A 48 31.28 -2.88 31.76
N LEU A 49 31.44 -1.74 31.08
CA LEU A 49 32.74 -1.09 30.92
C LEU A 49 33.32 -0.69 32.28
N ASN A 50 32.54 0.06 33.07
CA ASN A 50 32.97 0.62 34.35
C ASN A 50 33.27 -0.45 35.40
N SER A 51 32.59 -1.60 35.36
CA SER A 51 32.85 -2.72 36.28
C SER A 51 33.99 -3.64 35.83
N GLY A 52 34.61 -3.38 34.67
CA GLY A 52 35.66 -4.24 34.11
C GLY A 52 35.15 -5.61 33.61
N LYS A 53 33.83 -5.82 33.59
CA LYS A 53 33.20 -7.10 33.24
C LYS A 53 32.98 -7.30 31.74
N HIS A 54 33.50 -6.41 30.91
CA HIS A 54 33.35 -6.46 29.46
C HIS A 54 34.09 -7.64 28.79
N PHE A 55 34.79 -8.49 29.55
CA PHE A 55 35.36 -9.77 29.08
C PHE A 55 34.67 -11.01 29.67
N ASP A 56 33.76 -10.85 30.63
CA ASP A 56 33.14 -11.94 31.39
C ASP A 56 32.00 -12.63 30.62
N TYR A 57 31.88 -13.95 30.78
CA TYR A 57 30.87 -14.80 30.14
C TYR A 57 29.68 -15.13 31.00
N THR A 58 29.84 -15.02 32.32
CA THR A 58 29.07 -15.84 33.24
C THR A 58 27.72 -15.22 33.61
N SER A 59 27.43 -13.98 33.23
CA SER A 59 26.13 -13.33 33.55
C SER A 59 25.84 -11.96 32.92
N ASN A 60 26.68 -11.39 32.05
CA ASN A 60 26.57 -9.96 31.70
C ASN A 60 26.60 -9.69 30.19
N PHE A 61 25.80 -10.40 29.39
CA PHE A 61 25.46 -9.84 28.08
C PHE A 61 24.45 -8.72 28.30
N SER A 62 24.63 -7.57 27.65
CA SER A 62 23.61 -6.52 27.71
C SER A 62 22.32 -7.07 27.11
N ASP A 63 21.29 -7.30 27.93
CA ASP A 63 19.97 -7.70 27.48
C ASP A 63 19.38 -6.59 26.64
N LEU A 64 19.47 -6.78 25.33
CA LEU A 64 18.90 -5.90 24.34
C LEU A 64 17.84 -6.73 23.65
N ASP A 65 16.65 -6.18 23.50
CA ASP A 65 15.57 -6.85 22.79
C ASP A 65 15.55 -6.39 21.34
N THR A 66 15.30 -7.33 20.44
CA THR A 66 14.82 -6.97 19.11
C THR A 66 13.51 -6.20 19.27
N PHE A 67 13.29 -5.18 18.44
CA PHE A 67 12.22 -4.18 18.55
C PHE A 67 12.36 -3.15 19.69
N ALA A 68 13.45 -3.17 20.46
CA ALA A 68 13.75 -2.05 21.37
C ALA A 68 13.87 -0.73 20.58
N LEU A 69 13.32 0.35 21.14
CA LEU A 69 13.40 1.67 20.54
C LEU A 69 14.79 2.25 20.81
N ALA A 70 15.51 2.62 19.76
CA ALA A 70 16.82 3.23 19.86
C ALA A 70 16.83 4.59 19.15
N THR A 71 17.43 5.59 19.79
CA THR A 71 17.65 6.92 19.22
C THR A 71 19.12 7.26 19.27
N ILE A 72 19.65 7.69 18.12
CA ILE A 72 20.97 8.29 18.00
C ILE A 72 20.80 9.80 18.06
N TYR A 73 21.59 10.43 18.92
CA TYR A 73 21.70 11.87 19.07
C TYR A 73 23.06 12.35 18.57
N SER A 74 23.08 13.57 18.02
CA SER A 74 24.28 14.33 17.71
C SER A 74 24.12 15.72 18.33
N ASP A 75 25.03 16.12 19.22
CA ASP A 75 24.91 17.35 20.03
C ASP A 75 23.47 17.56 20.58
N ASP A 76 22.94 16.53 21.24
CA ASP A 76 21.59 16.47 21.83
C ASP A 76 20.40 16.60 20.87
N LYS A 77 20.64 16.63 19.55
CA LYS A 77 19.59 16.53 18.54
C LYS A 77 19.41 15.08 18.10
N ALA A 78 18.17 14.58 18.10
CA ALA A 78 17.87 13.28 17.53
C ALA A 78 18.14 13.30 16.01
N ILE A 79 19.09 12.50 15.55
CA ILE A 79 19.47 12.38 14.14
C ILE A 79 18.86 11.13 13.49
N PHE A 80 18.54 10.12 14.29
CA PHE A 80 17.84 8.92 13.87
C PHE A 80 17.14 8.23 15.04
N THR A 81 15.88 7.85 14.85
CA THR A 81 15.15 6.96 15.79
C THR A 81 14.67 5.71 15.06
N GLY A 82 14.82 4.54 15.65
CA GLY A 82 14.48 3.28 15.02
C GLY A 82 14.27 2.15 16.01
N LEU A 83 13.98 0.97 15.47
CA LEU A 83 13.84 -0.28 16.18
C LEU A 83 15.10 -1.11 15.97
N VAL A 84 15.55 -1.81 17.01
CA VAL A 84 16.61 -2.82 16.88
C VAL A 84 16.07 -3.98 16.03
N ASN A 85 16.53 -4.13 14.79
CA ASN A 85 16.08 -5.19 13.89
C ASN A 85 16.83 -6.51 14.11
N SER A 86 18.13 -6.41 14.35
CA SER A 86 18.98 -7.57 14.62
C SER A 86 20.09 -7.21 15.59
N GLN A 87 20.51 -8.22 16.33
CA GLN A 87 21.66 -8.16 17.22
C GLN A 87 22.80 -8.92 16.56
N GLY A 88 23.96 -8.29 16.50
CA GLY A 88 25.17 -8.86 15.92
C GLY A 88 25.65 -10.11 16.67
N ARG A 89 26.73 -10.71 16.13
CA ARG A 89 27.32 -11.93 16.69
C ARG A 89 28.03 -11.64 18.01
N TYR A 90 27.80 -12.49 19.01
CA TYR A 90 28.60 -12.47 20.24
C TYR A 90 29.97 -13.11 20.01
N SER A 91 31.03 -12.43 20.44
CA SER A 91 32.36 -13.06 20.49
C SER A 91 32.44 -14.00 21.69
N LEU A 92 32.53 -15.31 21.43
CA LEU A 92 32.78 -16.32 22.46
C LEU A 92 34.27 -16.44 22.87
N ASN A 93 35.17 -15.57 22.40
CA ASN A 93 36.60 -15.58 22.77
C ASN A 93 36.90 -14.77 24.04
N PRO A 94 37.55 -15.37 25.08
CA PRO A 94 37.58 -14.77 26.43
C PRO A 94 38.46 -13.55 26.58
N TYR A 95 39.28 -13.32 25.57
CA TYR A 95 40.15 -12.16 25.47
C TYR A 95 39.56 -11.06 24.60
N LYS A 96 38.32 -11.21 24.15
CA LYS A 96 37.60 -10.21 23.35
C LYS A 96 36.44 -9.63 24.14
N VAL A 97 36.27 -8.31 23.97
CA VAL A 97 35.17 -7.51 24.50
C VAL A 97 33.82 -8.15 24.11
N LYS A 98 32.89 -8.16 25.06
CA LYS A 98 31.51 -8.62 24.89
C LYS A 98 30.63 -7.45 24.46
N ASP A 99 30.73 -7.10 23.18
CA ASP A 99 29.94 -6.05 22.56
C ASP A 99 28.94 -6.61 21.53
N LYS A 100 28.10 -5.73 20.99
CA LYS A 100 27.16 -6.04 19.90
C LYS A 100 27.29 -5.04 18.77
N SER A 101 27.13 -5.51 17.53
CA SER A 101 26.76 -4.62 16.43
C SER A 101 25.24 -4.59 16.35
N LEU A 102 24.62 -3.41 16.30
CA LEU A 102 23.18 -3.28 16.18
C LEU A 102 22.82 -2.75 14.80
N GLU A 103 21.86 -3.39 14.15
CA GLU A 103 21.16 -2.80 13.01
C GLU A 103 19.88 -2.15 13.54
N LEU A 104 19.86 -0.82 13.50
CA LEU A 104 18.68 -0.02 13.81
C LEU A 104 17.96 0.28 12.51
N VAL A 105 16.68 -0.05 12.41
CA VAL A 105 15.83 0.27 11.25
C VAL A 105 14.76 1.27 11.65
N ASP A 106 14.34 2.13 10.75
CA ASP A 106 13.33 3.12 11.12
C ASP A 106 11.97 2.50 11.47
N ILE A 107 11.10 3.32 12.06
CA ILE A 107 9.77 2.94 12.54
C ILE A 107 8.86 2.41 11.40
N ARG A 108 9.17 2.63 10.11
CA ARG A 108 8.38 2.05 9.01
C ARG A 108 8.45 0.54 8.99
N LEU A 109 9.47 -0.10 9.58
CA LEU A 109 9.44 -1.55 9.77
C LEU A 109 8.12 -1.97 10.44
N TRP A 110 7.68 -1.20 11.42
CA TRP A 110 6.40 -1.40 12.10
C TRP A 110 5.21 -1.33 11.15
N LEU A 111 5.18 -0.36 10.22
CA LEU A 111 4.12 -0.22 9.21
C LEU A 111 4.02 -1.43 8.27
N SER A 112 5.08 -2.24 8.14
CA SER A 112 5.07 -3.47 7.32
C SER A 112 4.74 -4.73 8.12
N LYS A 113 4.85 -4.69 9.45
CA LYS A 113 4.64 -5.84 10.34
C LYS A 113 3.35 -5.76 11.14
N LYS A 114 2.78 -4.56 11.27
CA LYS A 114 1.50 -4.34 11.94
C LYS A 114 0.36 -4.93 11.10
N SER A 115 -0.63 -5.51 11.79
CA SER A 115 -1.87 -5.93 11.17
C SER A 115 -2.53 -4.76 10.41
N PRO A 116 -3.17 -5.04 9.27
CA PRO A 116 -3.96 -4.06 8.53
C PRO A 116 -4.97 -3.35 9.44
N VAL A 117 -5.19 -2.08 9.16
CA VAL A 117 -6.26 -1.31 9.81
C VAL A 117 -7.58 -1.69 9.15
N ASP A 118 -8.65 -1.78 9.93
CA ASP A 118 -10.00 -2.10 9.45
C ASP A 118 -10.80 -0.85 9.14
N ILE A 119 -10.53 -0.24 7.99
CA ILE A 119 -11.27 0.92 7.49
C ILE A 119 -11.58 0.77 5.99
N ALA A 120 -12.70 1.34 5.60
CA ALA A 120 -13.05 1.54 4.20
C ALA A 120 -13.04 3.04 3.88
N PHE A 121 -12.44 3.41 2.77
CA PHE A 121 -12.58 4.74 2.19
C PHE A 121 -13.79 4.70 1.27
N ILE A 122 -14.81 5.51 1.51
CA ILE A 122 -16.03 5.54 0.68
C ILE A 122 -16.38 7.00 0.41
N ASP A 123 -16.21 7.40 -0.85
CA ASP A 123 -16.44 8.77 -1.33
C ASP A 123 -15.80 9.85 -0.43
N ILE A 124 -14.54 9.65 -0.06
CA ILE A 124 -13.79 10.59 0.77
C ILE A 124 -12.60 11.16 0.03
N SER A 125 -12.16 12.37 0.40
CA SER A 125 -10.96 12.96 -0.18
C SER A 125 -9.70 12.18 0.25
N PRO A 126 -8.62 12.15 -0.55
CA PRO A 126 -7.37 11.49 -0.17
C PRO A 126 -6.75 12.02 1.13
N THR A 127 -6.96 13.30 1.43
CA THR A 127 -6.49 13.93 2.67
C THR A 127 -7.22 13.40 3.89
N GLU A 128 -8.55 13.31 3.82
CA GLU A 128 -9.38 12.73 4.88
C GLU A 128 -9.10 11.23 5.04
N ALA A 129 -8.92 10.51 3.93
CA ALA A 129 -8.52 9.10 3.95
C ALA A 129 -7.21 8.89 4.70
N LEU A 130 -6.19 9.72 4.42
CA LEU A 130 -4.91 9.67 5.11
C LEU A 130 -5.05 9.97 6.61
N ASP A 131 -5.85 10.98 6.98
CA ASP A 131 -6.07 11.34 8.38
C ASP A 131 -6.78 10.23 9.15
N LEU A 132 -7.86 9.68 8.57
CA LEU A 132 -8.57 8.53 9.13
C LEU A 132 -7.62 7.34 9.32
N PHE A 133 -6.81 7.05 8.31
CA PHE A 133 -5.87 5.95 8.33
C PHE A 133 -4.77 6.10 9.39
N ILE A 134 -4.12 7.27 9.47
CA ILE A 134 -3.10 7.55 10.48
C ILE A 134 -3.68 7.46 11.89
N ASN A 135 -4.89 8.00 12.11
CA ASN A 135 -5.56 7.93 13.40
C ASN A 135 -5.87 6.48 13.79
N ALA A 136 -6.34 5.68 12.84
CA ALA A 136 -6.72 4.29 13.07
C ALA A 136 -5.52 3.34 13.29
N LEU A 137 -4.28 3.74 12.94
CA LEU A 137 -3.08 3.01 13.38
C LEU A 137 -2.89 3.03 14.91
N ASN A 138 -3.40 4.07 15.60
CA ASN A 138 -3.39 4.23 17.05
C ASN A 138 -1.99 4.12 17.71
N GLU A 139 -0.99 4.78 17.13
CA GLU A 139 0.41 4.66 17.57
C GLU A 139 0.87 5.77 18.53
N LYS A 140 -0.04 6.31 19.36
CA LYS A 140 0.25 7.36 20.39
C LYS A 140 1.15 8.52 19.88
N GLY A 141 0.93 8.96 18.63
CA GLY A 141 1.70 10.04 18.03
C GLY A 141 3.12 9.68 17.58
N ARG A 142 3.54 8.41 17.62
CA ARG A 142 4.81 7.95 17.04
C ARG A 142 4.82 7.97 15.50
N ILE A 143 3.64 7.93 14.91
CA ILE A 143 3.40 8.07 13.47
C ILE A 143 2.49 9.27 13.27
N LYS A 144 2.91 10.22 12.45
CA LYS A 144 2.18 11.47 12.19
C LYS A 144 2.17 11.80 10.71
N LYS A 145 1.23 12.65 10.33
CA LYS A 145 1.21 13.32 9.03
C LYS A 145 2.31 14.38 8.99
N GLY A 146 3.10 14.36 7.92
CA GLY A 146 4.10 15.37 7.60
C GLY A 146 3.56 16.39 6.58
N VAL A 147 4.40 16.79 5.63
CA VAL A 147 3.99 17.67 4.52
C VAL A 147 3.22 16.86 3.48
N ILE A 148 2.01 17.29 3.15
CA ILE A 148 1.10 16.58 2.24
C ILE A 148 0.65 17.50 1.12
N ASN A 149 1.08 17.18 -0.09
CA ASN A 149 0.64 17.82 -1.32
C ASN A 149 0.39 16.72 -2.37
N PHE A 150 -0.79 16.76 -2.97
CA PHE A 150 -1.26 15.75 -3.91
C PHE A 150 -1.41 16.32 -5.32
N SER A 151 -1.02 15.54 -6.33
CA SER A 151 -1.19 15.92 -7.75
C SER A 151 -2.61 15.67 -8.25
N ASP A 152 -3.33 14.75 -7.62
CA ASP A 152 -4.75 14.43 -7.86
C ASP A 152 -5.46 14.37 -6.51
N ASN A 153 -6.57 15.11 -6.40
CA ASN A 153 -7.38 15.24 -5.17
C ASN A 153 -8.79 14.69 -5.34
N ASN A 154 -9.07 13.98 -6.44
CA ASN A 154 -10.35 13.32 -6.63
C ASN A 154 -10.63 12.34 -5.49
N ASN A 155 -11.91 12.24 -5.10
CA ASN A 155 -12.32 11.31 -4.05
C ASN A 155 -11.93 9.87 -4.37
N ILE A 156 -11.55 9.16 -3.31
CA ILE A 156 -11.46 7.70 -3.29
C ILE A 156 -12.90 7.20 -3.16
N THR A 157 -13.45 6.65 -4.25
CA THR A 157 -14.86 6.31 -4.30
C THR A 157 -15.19 5.08 -3.47
N ALA A 158 -14.37 4.02 -3.55
CA ALA A 158 -14.43 2.91 -2.60
C ALA A 158 -13.13 2.10 -2.58
N TYR A 159 -12.56 1.93 -1.38
CA TYR A 159 -11.34 1.15 -1.11
C TYR A 159 -11.36 0.50 0.28
N ASP A 160 -10.79 -0.69 0.41
CA ASP A 160 -10.71 -1.44 1.68
C ASP A 160 -9.26 -1.72 2.08
N THR A 161 -8.87 -1.26 3.26
CA THR A 161 -7.49 -1.38 3.76
C THR A 161 -7.17 -2.72 4.42
N THR A 162 -8.17 -3.55 4.73
CA THR A 162 -8.02 -4.76 5.57
C THR A 162 -7.13 -5.83 4.98
N SER A 163 -6.94 -5.82 3.67
CA SER A 163 -6.15 -6.80 2.96
C SER A 163 -4.68 -6.39 2.82
N LYS A 164 -4.25 -5.20 3.24
CA LYS A 164 -2.89 -4.70 3.00
C LYS A 164 -2.20 -4.21 4.26
N SER A 165 -0.88 -4.45 4.34
CA SER A 165 -0.07 -3.84 5.40
C SER A 165 -0.22 -2.32 5.38
N PRO A 166 -0.10 -1.65 6.52
CA PRO A 166 -0.26 -0.21 6.55
C PRO A 166 0.63 0.55 5.55
N TYR A 167 1.85 0.07 5.37
CA TYR A 167 2.76 0.61 4.36
C TYR A 167 2.22 0.47 2.94
N SER A 168 1.64 -0.69 2.60
CA SER A 168 1.07 -0.96 1.27
C SER A 168 -0.12 -0.06 0.96
N VAL A 169 -0.97 0.26 1.94
CA VAL A 169 -2.07 1.23 1.74
C VAL A 169 -1.51 2.61 1.36
N LEU A 170 -0.48 3.08 2.08
CA LEU A 170 0.15 4.37 1.77
C LEU A 170 0.79 4.37 0.38
N LYS A 171 1.54 3.32 0.03
CA LYS A 171 2.29 3.21 -1.23
C LYS A 171 1.37 2.95 -2.42
N GLU A 172 0.60 1.88 -2.37
CA GLU A 172 -0.11 1.37 -3.54
C GLU A 172 -1.41 2.10 -3.80
N ILE A 173 -2.03 2.71 -2.78
CA ILE A 173 -3.36 3.30 -2.87
C ILE A 173 -3.28 4.80 -2.80
N ILE A 174 -2.84 5.35 -1.66
CA ILE A 174 -2.82 6.81 -1.49
C ILE A 174 -1.83 7.46 -2.45
N ALA A 175 -0.57 6.99 -2.51
CA ALA A 175 0.43 7.57 -3.43
C ALA A 175 0.06 7.41 -4.91
N THR A 176 -0.44 6.25 -5.32
CA THR A 176 -0.80 6.00 -6.72
C THR A 176 -2.04 6.77 -7.14
N GLN A 177 -3.11 6.76 -6.32
CA GLN A 177 -4.33 7.51 -6.64
C GLN A 177 -4.10 9.01 -6.67
N THR A 178 -3.26 9.53 -5.78
CA THR A 178 -2.94 10.97 -5.75
C THR A 178 -1.80 11.37 -6.70
N ARG A 179 -1.15 10.39 -7.36
CA ARG A 179 0.04 10.58 -8.20
C ARG A 179 1.10 11.41 -7.48
N SER A 180 1.48 10.95 -6.29
CA SER A 180 2.37 11.66 -5.38
C SER A 180 3.55 10.81 -4.95
N PHE A 181 4.66 11.47 -4.68
CA PHE A 181 5.87 10.86 -4.14
C PHE A 181 5.73 10.67 -2.63
N LEU A 182 5.47 9.44 -2.21
CA LEU A 182 5.55 9.02 -0.82
C LEU A 182 7.01 8.96 -0.36
N TYR A 183 7.31 9.65 0.74
CA TYR A 183 8.58 9.57 1.44
C TYR A 183 8.37 9.80 2.94
N PHE A 184 9.38 9.42 3.73
CA PHE A 184 9.26 9.45 5.19
C PHE A 184 10.43 10.20 5.80
N THR A 185 10.12 10.97 6.83
CA THR A 185 11.10 11.76 7.59
C THR A 185 10.86 11.58 9.09
N GLN A 186 11.65 12.26 9.92
CA GLN A 186 11.47 12.24 11.37
C GLN A 186 11.37 13.66 11.91
N ASP A 187 10.50 13.88 12.89
CA ASP A 187 10.47 15.14 13.65
C ASP A 187 11.64 15.21 14.64
N ASN A 188 11.77 16.36 15.33
CA ASN A 188 12.83 16.58 16.33
C ASN A 188 12.78 15.59 17.51
N SER A 189 11.64 14.92 17.72
CA SER A 189 11.43 13.93 18.76
C SER A 189 11.59 12.49 18.26
N GLY A 190 11.99 12.30 16.99
CA GLY A 190 12.21 10.99 16.40
C GLY A 190 10.92 10.28 15.94
N ASN A 191 9.77 10.96 15.93
CA ASN A 191 8.52 10.37 15.44
C ASN A 191 8.56 10.29 13.91
N LEU A 192 7.96 9.22 13.37
CA LEU A 192 7.86 9.01 11.93
C LEU A 192 6.85 10.00 11.32
N LEU A 193 7.29 10.75 10.31
CA LEU A 193 6.42 11.60 9.50
C LEU A 193 6.18 10.94 8.14
N ILE A 194 4.92 10.81 7.76
CA ILE A 194 4.47 10.34 6.44
C ILE A 194 4.26 11.58 5.57
N ASN A 195 4.98 11.68 4.45
CA ASN A 195 4.93 12.84 3.56
C ASN A 195 4.53 12.42 2.14
N PHE A 196 3.84 13.31 1.45
CA PHE A 196 3.51 13.18 0.03
C PHE A 196 3.87 14.48 -0.68
N ALA A 197 4.66 14.38 -1.75
CA ALA A 197 4.99 15.50 -2.62
C ALA A 197 4.34 15.31 -4.00
N SER A 198 3.71 16.35 -4.52
CA SER A 198 3.10 16.38 -5.85
C SER A 198 4.15 16.52 -6.95
N GLU A 199 3.73 16.35 -8.21
CA GLU A 199 4.54 16.67 -9.39
C GLU A 199 4.98 18.15 -9.37
N ALA A 200 4.06 19.04 -9.01
CA ALA A 200 4.34 20.47 -8.91
C ALA A 200 5.36 20.80 -7.82
N ASP A 201 5.34 20.08 -6.68
CA ASP A 201 6.39 20.23 -5.67
C ASP A 201 7.74 19.82 -6.22
N PHE A 202 7.80 18.68 -6.94
CA PHE A 202 9.04 18.24 -7.53
C PHE A 202 9.59 19.28 -8.51
N GLU A 203 8.78 19.84 -9.39
CA GLU A 203 9.18 20.85 -10.36
C GLU A 203 9.65 22.16 -9.71
N ASN A 204 8.95 22.62 -8.67
CA ASN A 204 9.14 23.96 -8.10
C ASN A 204 10.03 24.01 -6.85
N LYS A 205 10.33 22.88 -6.21
CA LYS A 205 11.17 22.85 -4.99
C LYS A 205 12.53 23.54 -5.24
N PRO A 206 13.13 24.21 -4.26
CA PRO A 206 14.53 24.64 -4.39
C PRO A 206 15.43 23.43 -4.68
N ALA A 207 16.30 23.54 -5.69
CA ALA A 207 17.22 22.48 -6.07
C ALA A 207 18.66 22.95 -5.97
N LEU A 208 19.54 22.07 -5.47
CA LEU A 208 20.97 22.29 -5.52
C LEU A 208 21.43 22.23 -6.98
N LYS A 209 21.93 23.33 -7.51
CA LYS A 209 22.50 23.36 -8.85
C LYS A 209 23.90 22.74 -8.83
N ILE A 210 24.16 21.77 -9.71
CA ILE A 210 25.49 21.19 -9.92
C ILE A 210 25.92 21.50 -11.34
N SER A 211 27.13 22.02 -11.45
CA SER A 211 27.77 22.46 -12.70
C SER A 211 29.28 22.26 -12.59
N PRO A 212 30.02 22.32 -13.70
CA PRO A 212 31.49 22.25 -13.64
C PRO A 212 32.12 23.30 -12.70
N ASN A 213 31.50 24.47 -12.57
CA ASN A 213 32.05 25.61 -11.81
C ASN A 213 32.00 25.45 -10.29
N ASN A 214 31.12 24.60 -9.75
CA ASN A 214 30.95 24.42 -8.31
C ASN A 214 31.32 23.01 -7.83
N TRP A 215 31.98 22.21 -8.67
CA TRP A 215 32.38 20.84 -8.36
C TRP A 215 33.20 20.74 -7.07
N ASN A 216 34.23 21.59 -6.96
CA ASN A 216 35.15 21.60 -5.81
C ASN A 216 34.48 22.15 -4.54
N ASP A 217 33.64 23.19 -4.65
CA ASP A 217 32.94 23.80 -3.50
C ASP A 217 31.92 22.85 -2.84
N LEU A 218 31.39 21.93 -3.64
CA LEU A 218 30.49 20.87 -3.22
C LEU A 218 31.23 19.60 -2.78
N GLU A 219 32.57 19.57 -2.88
CA GLU A 219 33.40 18.42 -2.55
C GLU A 219 32.90 17.13 -3.23
N LEU A 220 32.61 17.23 -4.54
CA LEU A 220 32.16 16.09 -5.33
C LEU A 220 33.36 15.19 -5.66
N LEU A 221 33.20 13.90 -5.40
CA LEU A 221 34.17 12.87 -5.75
C LEU A 221 33.83 12.25 -7.11
N ASP A 222 32.55 11.98 -7.35
CA ASP A 222 32.07 11.36 -8.58
C ASP A 222 30.60 11.74 -8.84
N LEU A 223 30.23 11.73 -10.12
CA LEU A 223 28.87 11.95 -10.59
C LEU A 223 28.59 11.02 -11.77
N ARG A 224 27.65 10.10 -11.60
CA ARG A 224 27.30 9.07 -12.59
C ARG A 224 25.83 9.14 -12.95
N VAL A 225 25.53 9.00 -14.25
CA VAL A 225 24.15 8.93 -14.75
C VAL A 225 23.95 7.63 -15.50
N GLU A 226 22.90 6.92 -15.12
CA GLU A 226 22.48 5.65 -15.70
C GLU A 226 21.06 5.77 -16.25
N GLU A 227 20.77 5.12 -17.37
CA GLU A 227 19.41 4.96 -17.89
C GLU A 227 18.91 3.57 -17.50
N ASN A 228 17.78 3.52 -16.79
CA ASN A 228 17.20 2.29 -16.27
C ASN A 228 15.77 2.08 -16.82
N TYR A 229 15.45 0.83 -17.14
CA TYR A 229 14.13 0.36 -17.58
C TYR A 229 13.42 -0.49 -16.52
N ASP A 230 13.94 -0.55 -15.29
CA ASP A 230 13.30 -1.26 -14.19
C ASP A 230 11.90 -0.68 -13.89
N GLY A 231 10.89 -1.56 -13.92
CA GLY A 231 9.49 -1.17 -13.70
C GLY A 231 8.89 -0.33 -14.84
N TYR A 232 9.60 -0.13 -15.95
CA TYR A 232 9.09 0.56 -17.13
C TYR A 232 8.05 -0.28 -17.88
N PHE A 233 6.93 0.35 -18.22
CA PHE A 233 5.91 -0.22 -19.10
C PHE A 233 5.16 0.90 -19.80
N ASN A 234 4.81 0.69 -21.06
CA ASN A 234 4.02 1.62 -21.85
C ASN A 234 2.61 1.09 -22.17
N ARG A 235 2.27 -0.09 -21.68
CA ARG A 235 0.93 -0.65 -21.67
C ARG A 235 0.67 -1.34 -20.33
N ILE A 236 -0.51 -1.12 -19.77
CA ILE A 236 -0.93 -1.75 -18.51
C ILE A 236 -2.32 -2.34 -18.64
N ARG A 237 -2.50 -3.51 -18.04
CA ARG A 237 -3.81 -4.07 -17.74
C ARG A 237 -3.97 -4.27 -16.24
N LEU A 238 -5.06 -3.76 -15.70
CA LEU A 238 -5.38 -3.84 -14.29
C LEU A 238 -6.77 -4.47 -14.13
N GLU A 239 -6.87 -5.53 -13.34
CA GLU A 239 -8.11 -6.27 -13.09
C GLU A 239 -8.58 -6.16 -11.63
N SER A 240 -9.89 -6.28 -11.41
CA SER A 240 -10.46 -6.49 -10.08
C SER A 240 -11.70 -7.37 -10.19
N ASP A 241 -11.79 -8.37 -9.33
CA ASP A 241 -12.96 -9.25 -9.17
C ASP A 241 -14.03 -8.62 -8.26
N SER A 242 -13.77 -7.42 -7.73
CA SER A 242 -14.59 -6.77 -6.71
C SER A 242 -15.34 -5.54 -7.18
N VAL A 243 -15.30 -5.23 -8.48
CA VAL A 243 -15.96 -4.04 -9.01
C VAL A 243 -17.47 -4.23 -9.02
N ILE A 244 -18.18 -3.28 -8.41
CA ILE A 244 -19.63 -3.19 -8.50
C ILE A 244 -19.99 -2.52 -9.82
N ALA A 245 -20.88 -3.15 -10.59
CA ALA A 245 -21.38 -2.63 -11.86
C ALA A 245 -21.97 -1.22 -11.69
N SER A 246 -21.76 -0.36 -12.68
CA SER A 246 -22.32 1.00 -12.69
C SER A 246 -23.79 1.04 -13.13
N LYS A 247 -24.30 -0.07 -13.68
CA LYS A 247 -25.69 -0.24 -14.10
C LYS A 247 -26.28 -1.48 -13.44
N PRO A 248 -27.57 -1.46 -13.07
CA PRO A 248 -28.22 -2.64 -12.54
C PRO A 248 -28.47 -3.66 -13.65
N ASN A 249 -28.22 -4.93 -13.33
CA ASN A 249 -28.68 -6.07 -14.10
C ASN A 249 -30.14 -6.33 -13.77
N GLN A 250 -30.86 -6.87 -14.76
CA GLN A 250 -32.22 -7.34 -14.61
C GLN A 250 -32.30 -8.77 -15.13
N GLN A 251 -32.76 -9.69 -14.29
CA GLN A 251 -32.92 -11.09 -14.66
C GLN A 251 -34.33 -11.57 -14.32
N LEU A 252 -34.94 -12.29 -15.27
CA LEU A 252 -36.28 -12.86 -15.14
C LEU A 252 -36.16 -14.35 -14.84
N PHE A 253 -36.88 -14.78 -13.81
CA PHE A 253 -37.00 -16.16 -13.39
C PHE A 253 -38.46 -16.59 -13.46
N ILE A 254 -38.68 -17.84 -13.84
CA ILE A 254 -39.97 -18.50 -13.69
C ILE A 254 -39.87 -19.42 -12.48
N VAL A 255 -40.79 -19.25 -11.54
CA VAL A 255 -40.70 -19.83 -10.20
C VAL A 255 -41.95 -20.66 -9.93
N SER A 256 -41.74 -21.82 -9.33
CA SER A 256 -42.80 -22.72 -8.89
C SER A 256 -42.66 -23.05 -7.41
N GLU A 257 -43.65 -23.76 -6.85
CA GLU A 257 -43.67 -24.12 -5.43
C GLU A 257 -42.43 -24.91 -4.98
N VAL A 258 -41.84 -25.70 -5.87
CA VAL A 258 -40.64 -26.50 -5.57
C VAL A 258 -39.33 -25.72 -5.65
N THR A 259 -39.35 -24.49 -6.17
CA THR A 259 -38.14 -23.69 -6.35
C THR A 259 -37.69 -23.09 -5.02
N LYS A 260 -36.47 -23.43 -4.60
CA LYS A 260 -35.89 -22.99 -3.32
C LYS A 260 -34.95 -21.81 -3.45
N SER A 261 -34.29 -21.67 -4.59
CA SER A 261 -33.39 -20.56 -4.86
C SER A 261 -33.39 -20.18 -6.34
N LEU A 262 -32.99 -18.93 -6.60
CA LEU A 262 -32.73 -18.38 -7.92
C LEU A 262 -31.22 -18.17 -8.05
N TRP A 263 -30.66 -18.52 -9.20
CA TRP A 263 -29.23 -18.36 -9.48
C TRP A 263 -29.03 -17.26 -10.50
N LEU A 264 -28.36 -16.20 -10.09
CA LEU A 264 -28.04 -15.06 -10.93
C LEU A 264 -26.83 -15.38 -11.83
N ASP A 265 -26.78 -14.77 -13.01
CA ASP A 265 -25.62 -14.93 -13.91
C ASP A 265 -24.31 -14.37 -13.30
N GLU A 266 -24.41 -13.31 -12.49
CA GLU A 266 -23.28 -12.66 -11.82
C GLU A 266 -23.55 -12.52 -10.31
N PRO A 267 -22.52 -12.62 -9.45
CA PRO A 267 -22.66 -12.43 -8.00
C PRO A 267 -23.34 -11.13 -7.61
N PHE A 268 -24.13 -11.18 -6.54
CA PHE A 268 -24.87 -10.03 -6.03
C PHE A 268 -23.93 -9.03 -5.35
N GLY A 269 -23.87 -7.80 -5.88
CA GLY A 269 -23.11 -6.71 -5.29
C GLY A 269 -23.95 -5.90 -4.30
N ARG A 270 -25.00 -5.23 -4.79
CA ARG A 270 -25.94 -4.47 -3.95
C ARG A 270 -27.32 -4.31 -4.59
N LEU A 271 -28.33 -4.06 -3.75
CA LEU A 271 -29.66 -3.66 -4.20
C LEU A 271 -29.63 -2.30 -4.90
N VAL A 272 -30.59 -2.09 -5.80
CA VAL A 272 -30.89 -0.77 -6.35
C VAL A 272 -31.38 0.18 -5.26
N GLU A 273 -30.88 1.42 -5.29
CA GLU A 273 -31.24 2.45 -4.32
C GLU A 273 -32.73 2.82 -4.40
N ALA A 274 -33.30 3.29 -3.29
CA ALA A 274 -34.74 3.52 -3.12
C ALA A 274 -35.37 4.48 -4.16
N GLY A 275 -34.57 5.27 -4.87
CA GLY A 275 -34.99 6.18 -5.94
C GLY A 275 -34.82 5.65 -7.37
N ASN A 276 -34.32 4.42 -7.58
CA ASN A 276 -34.17 3.87 -8.92
C ASN A 276 -35.55 3.48 -9.50
N PRO A 277 -35.85 3.80 -10.78
CA PRO A 277 -37.10 3.40 -11.42
C PRO A 277 -37.23 1.88 -11.59
N LEU A 278 -36.10 1.16 -11.65
CA LEU A 278 -36.07 -0.29 -11.73
C LEU A 278 -36.10 -0.86 -10.31
N LYS A 279 -37.04 -1.76 -10.04
CA LYS A 279 -37.21 -2.46 -8.75
C LYS A 279 -37.41 -3.94 -8.99
N CYS A 280 -37.13 -4.75 -7.97
CA CYS A 280 -37.52 -6.15 -8.00
C CYS A 280 -39.04 -6.26 -7.95
N TYR A 281 -39.62 -7.10 -8.79
CA TYR A 281 -41.06 -7.34 -8.83
C TYR A 281 -41.36 -8.79 -9.20
N TRP A 282 -42.59 -9.20 -8.95
CA TRP A 282 -43.11 -10.49 -9.37
C TRP A 282 -44.52 -10.33 -9.92
N TYR A 283 -44.97 -11.32 -10.68
CA TYR A 283 -46.31 -11.33 -11.28
C TYR A 283 -46.77 -12.77 -11.49
N ASN A 284 -48.08 -12.98 -11.56
CA ASN A 284 -48.63 -14.28 -11.92
C ASN A 284 -48.48 -14.48 -13.43
N LEU A 285 -48.02 -15.66 -13.90
CA LEU A 285 -47.83 -15.90 -15.34
C LEU A 285 -49.13 -15.73 -16.16
N GLY A 286 -50.29 -15.96 -15.53
CA GLY A 286 -51.61 -15.71 -16.13
C GLY A 286 -52.05 -14.25 -16.18
N ASP A 287 -51.33 -13.34 -15.50
CA ASP A 287 -51.66 -11.92 -15.37
C ASP A 287 -50.39 -11.06 -15.27
N SER A 288 -49.64 -11.01 -16.38
CA SER A 288 -48.35 -10.29 -16.46
C SER A 288 -48.47 -8.77 -16.44
N ALA A 289 -49.68 -8.21 -16.51
CA ALA A 289 -49.92 -6.78 -16.42
C ALA A 289 -49.89 -6.25 -14.97
N HIS A 290 -50.15 -7.11 -13.99
CA HIS A 290 -50.20 -6.74 -12.58
C HIS A 290 -48.87 -7.09 -11.89
N LEU A 291 -47.97 -6.11 -11.83
CA LEU A 291 -46.67 -6.24 -11.17
C LEU A 291 -46.81 -5.97 -9.66
N GLN A 292 -46.30 -6.88 -8.84
CA GLN A 292 -46.25 -6.74 -7.38
C GLN A 292 -44.80 -6.59 -6.90
N PRO A 293 -44.52 -5.79 -5.85
CA PRO A 293 -43.18 -5.66 -5.31
C PRO A 293 -42.60 -6.99 -4.85
N PHE A 294 -41.35 -7.27 -5.24
CA PHE A 294 -40.61 -8.41 -4.72
C PHE A 294 -39.66 -7.93 -3.62
N GLU A 295 -40.09 -8.09 -2.37
CA GLU A 295 -39.29 -7.87 -1.16
C GLU A 295 -38.07 -8.80 -1.10
N LEU A 296 -36.95 -8.31 -1.64
CA LEU A 296 -35.63 -8.92 -1.56
C LEU A 296 -34.81 -8.22 -0.47
N ILE A 297 -34.33 -8.97 0.52
CA ILE A 297 -33.60 -8.42 1.67
C ILE A 297 -32.24 -9.10 1.86
N SER A 298 -31.35 -8.51 2.66
CA SER A 298 -30.08 -9.16 3.01
C SER A 298 -30.30 -10.33 3.98
N LYS A 299 -29.38 -11.30 4.01
CA LYS A 299 -29.38 -12.38 5.02
C LYS A 299 -29.36 -11.85 6.46
N GLN A 300 -28.75 -10.69 6.70
CA GLN A 300 -28.77 -10.06 8.01
C GLN A 300 -30.18 -9.59 8.40
N GLU A 301 -30.88 -8.92 7.49
CA GLU A 301 -32.26 -8.49 7.71
C GLU A 301 -33.22 -9.68 7.87
N GLN A 302 -32.96 -10.78 7.15
CA GLN A 302 -33.69 -12.02 7.33
C GLN A 302 -33.51 -12.57 8.74
N SER A 303 -32.27 -12.58 9.25
CA SER A 303 -31.98 -13.02 10.63
C SER A 303 -32.60 -12.11 11.70
N GLN A 304 -32.99 -10.88 11.33
CA GLN A 304 -33.73 -9.94 12.19
C GLN A 304 -35.26 -10.11 12.08
N GLY A 305 -35.75 -11.05 11.27
CA GLY A 305 -37.17 -11.36 11.14
C GLY A 305 -37.96 -10.36 10.29
N LYS A 306 -37.31 -9.60 9.39
CA LYS A 306 -38.04 -8.77 8.42
C LYS A 306 -38.81 -9.65 7.44
N ASN A 307 -39.99 -9.20 6.99
CA ASN A 307 -40.77 -9.87 5.95
C ASN A 307 -40.02 -9.84 4.61
N TYR A 308 -40.10 -10.94 3.86
CA TYR A 308 -39.37 -11.11 2.60
C TYR A 308 -39.98 -12.20 1.72
N HIS A 309 -39.74 -12.07 0.41
CA HIS A 309 -39.97 -13.14 -0.57
C HIS A 309 -38.69 -13.91 -0.85
N GLY A 310 -37.53 -13.24 -0.82
CA GLY A 310 -36.22 -13.85 -0.95
C GLY A 310 -35.16 -13.07 -0.19
N TYR A 311 -34.04 -13.73 0.13
CA TYR A 311 -32.88 -13.06 0.68
C TYR A 311 -31.61 -13.35 -0.13
N TYR A 312 -30.69 -12.39 -0.13
CA TYR A 312 -29.37 -12.53 -0.74
C TYR A 312 -28.26 -12.59 0.31
N VAL A 313 -27.14 -13.18 -0.09
CA VAL A 313 -25.84 -13.01 0.56
C VAL A 313 -24.97 -12.26 -0.42
N GLU A 314 -24.33 -11.18 0.02
CA GLU A 314 -23.35 -10.46 -0.79
C GLU A 314 -22.26 -11.42 -1.29
N ASP A 315 -21.78 -11.19 -2.50
CA ASP A 315 -20.81 -12.04 -3.22
C ASP A 315 -21.33 -13.44 -3.59
N SER A 316 -22.60 -13.74 -3.33
CA SER A 316 -23.27 -14.95 -3.82
C SER A 316 -24.10 -14.65 -5.05
N ALA A 317 -24.12 -15.57 -6.00
CA ALA A 317 -25.08 -15.56 -7.10
C ALA A 317 -26.45 -16.13 -6.68
N GLU A 318 -26.54 -16.76 -5.51
CA GLU A 318 -27.78 -17.40 -5.05
C GLU A 318 -28.68 -16.42 -4.28
N ILE A 319 -29.94 -16.31 -4.74
CA ILE A 319 -31.05 -15.75 -3.99
C ILE A 319 -31.85 -16.89 -3.38
N VAL A 320 -31.92 -16.95 -2.06
CA VAL A 320 -32.68 -18.00 -1.36
C VAL A 320 -34.11 -17.50 -1.14
N LEU A 321 -35.08 -18.27 -1.62
CA LEU A 321 -36.49 -17.91 -1.53
C LEU A 321 -37.05 -18.28 -0.15
N ASN A 322 -37.97 -17.45 0.36
CA ASN A 322 -38.73 -17.75 1.56
C ASN A 322 -39.56 -19.03 1.30
N PRO A 323 -39.42 -20.09 2.13
CA PRO A 323 -40.23 -21.29 1.98
C PRO A 323 -41.72 -21.06 2.27
N GLU A 324 -42.07 -20.03 3.04
CA GLU A 324 -43.45 -19.69 3.41
C GLU A 324 -44.14 -18.80 2.36
N TRP A 325 -43.42 -18.32 1.36
CA TRP A 325 -43.99 -17.49 0.30
C TRP A 325 -44.72 -18.37 -0.74
N SER A 326 -46.05 -18.22 -0.82
CA SER A 326 -46.89 -18.89 -1.81
C SER A 326 -46.63 -18.33 -3.22
N LYS A 327 -46.23 -19.20 -4.15
CA LYS A 327 -45.60 -18.82 -5.42
C LYS A 327 -45.93 -19.74 -6.59
N GLU A 328 -47.18 -20.19 -6.70
CA GLU A 328 -47.59 -21.07 -7.80
C GLU A 328 -47.52 -20.32 -9.15
N ASN A 329 -46.60 -20.76 -10.03
CA ASN A 329 -46.43 -20.27 -11.41
C ASN A 329 -46.29 -18.74 -11.52
N VAL A 330 -45.31 -18.19 -10.82
CA VAL A 330 -45.00 -16.75 -10.82
C VAL A 330 -43.76 -16.45 -11.66
N GLY A 331 -43.76 -15.29 -12.32
CA GLY A 331 -42.56 -14.67 -12.85
C GLY A 331 -41.94 -13.75 -11.80
N VAL A 332 -40.63 -13.82 -11.59
CA VAL A 332 -39.88 -12.96 -10.67
C VAL A 332 -38.78 -12.24 -11.44
N VAL A 333 -38.73 -10.93 -11.29
CA VAL A 333 -37.68 -10.09 -11.85
C VAL A 333 -36.81 -9.57 -10.72
N ILE A 334 -35.54 -9.96 -10.75
CA ILE A 334 -34.51 -9.48 -9.82
C ILE A 334 -33.73 -8.36 -10.51
N VAL A 335 -33.66 -7.21 -9.85
CA VAL A 335 -32.89 -6.04 -10.27
C VAL A 335 -31.81 -5.76 -9.24
N TYR A 336 -30.56 -5.81 -9.65
CA TYR A 336 -29.42 -5.71 -8.74
C TYR A 336 -28.18 -5.15 -9.43
N TYR A 337 -27.27 -4.53 -8.68
CA TYR A 337 -25.93 -4.27 -9.17
C TYR A 337 -25.06 -5.51 -8.93
N SER A 338 -24.49 -6.07 -9.99
CA SER A 338 -23.59 -7.20 -9.86
C SER A 338 -22.22 -6.77 -9.34
N LYS A 339 -21.55 -7.70 -8.66
CA LYS A 339 -20.11 -7.64 -8.42
C LYS A 339 -19.46 -8.54 -9.47
N ASN A 340 -18.72 -7.95 -10.40
CA ASN A 340 -18.13 -8.70 -11.48
C ASN A 340 -16.66 -8.36 -11.70
N LYS A 341 -15.99 -9.30 -12.37
CA LYS A 341 -14.62 -9.13 -12.79
C LYS A 341 -14.55 -8.07 -13.87
N GLN A 342 -13.86 -6.97 -13.57
CA GLN A 342 -13.60 -5.89 -14.51
C GLN A 342 -12.11 -5.79 -14.79
N ALA A 343 -11.77 -5.44 -16.03
CA ALA A 343 -10.40 -5.23 -16.47
C ALA A 343 -10.31 -3.91 -17.24
N ILE A 344 -9.21 -3.19 -17.04
CA ILE A 344 -8.91 -1.95 -17.73
C ILE A 344 -7.55 -2.10 -18.39
N THR A 345 -7.49 -1.85 -19.69
CA THR A 345 -6.24 -1.80 -20.45
C THR A 345 -5.99 -0.38 -20.93
N LEU A 346 -4.82 0.18 -20.64
CA LEU A 346 -4.39 1.51 -21.06
C LEU A 346 -3.02 1.44 -21.73
N GLU A 347 -2.75 2.36 -22.66
CA GLU A 347 -1.49 2.41 -23.41
C GLU A 347 -0.98 3.84 -23.62
N ASN A 348 0.34 3.98 -23.68
CA ASN A 348 1.03 5.19 -24.12
C ASN A 348 1.48 5.00 -25.57
N ALA A 349 0.57 5.30 -26.50
CA ALA A 349 0.80 5.12 -27.93
C ALA A 349 2.00 5.93 -28.48
N GLN A 350 2.35 7.07 -27.87
CA GLN A 350 3.51 7.86 -28.30
C GLN A 350 4.82 7.13 -28.00
N GLU A 351 4.90 6.54 -26.80
CA GLU A 351 6.09 5.82 -26.37
C GLU A 351 6.25 4.48 -27.11
N ILE A 352 5.14 3.78 -27.36
CA ILE A 352 5.13 2.57 -28.21
C ILE A 352 5.71 2.90 -29.59
N LYS A 353 5.25 4.01 -30.21
CA LYS A 353 5.78 4.47 -31.50
C LYS A 353 7.27 4.83 -31.44
N ARG A 354 7.73 5.46 -30.35
CA ARG A 354 9.14 5.79 -30.15
C ARG A 354 10.01 4.52 -30.11
N ILE A 355 9.61 3.51 -29.33
CA ILE A 355 10.36 2.25 -29.27
C ILE A 355 10.34 1.54 -30.63
N HIS A 356 9.17 1.48 -31.27
CA HIS A 356 9.05 0.90 -32.61
C HIS A 356 10.04 1.56 -33.58
N GLY A 357 10.16 2.89 -33.55
CA GLY A 357 11.14 3.62 -34.38
C GLY A 357 12.61 3.38 -34.02
N LEU A 358 12.93 2.89 -32.82
CA LEU A 358 14.32 2.62 -32.40
C LEU A 358 14.82 1.24 -32.81
N ASN A 359 13.96 0.21 -32.76
CA ASN A 359 14.38 -1.18 -32.89
C ASN A 359 13.49 -2.03 -33.81
N ASN A 360 12.44 -1.44 -34.40
CA ASN A 360 11.44 -2.09 -35.26
C ASN A 360 10.60 -3.20 -34.59
N PHE A 361 10.67 -3.38 -33.27
CA PHE A 361 9.70 -4.22 -32.54
C PHE A 361 8.34 -3.53 -32.44
N THR A 362 7.27 -4.23 -32.07
CA THR A 362 5.93 -3.63 -31.89
C THR A 362 5.94 -2.44 -30.92
N GLY A 363 6.93 -2.38 -30.04
CA GLY A 363 7.13 -1.29 -29.08
C GLY A 363 6.32 -1.45 -27.80
N ASP A 364 5.49 -2.49 -27.70
CA ASP A 364 4.67 -2.79 -26.52
C ASP A 364 5.52 -3.39 -25.39
N VAL A 365 5.57 -2.70 -24.26
CA VAL A 365 6.14 -3.18 -23.00
C VAL A 365 5.03 -3.19 -21.97
N TYR A 366 4.59 -4.41 -21.63
CA TYR A 366 3.31 -4.66 -20.98
C TYR A 366 3.45 -5.01 -19.50
N LYS A 367 2.57 -4.45 -18.66
CA LYS A 367 2.38 -4.82 -17.25
C LYS A 367 0.95 -5.34 -17.00
N PHE A 368 0.83 -6.41 -16.22
CA PHE A 368 -0.45 -6.95 -15.76
C PHE A 368 -0.51 -6.95 -14.23
N GLU A 369 -1.61 -6.45 -13.65
CA GLU A 369 -1.86 -6.48 -12.21
C GLU A 369 -3.33 -6.75 -11.87
N GLN A 370 -3.58 -7.22 -10.65
CA GLN A 370 -4.91 -7.46 -10.10
C GLN A 370 -5.04 -6.79 -8.72
N PHE A 371 -6.16 -6.10 -8.47
CA PHE A 371 -6.47 -5.34 -7.25
C PHE A 371 -7.91 -5.60 -6.79
N ASN A 372 -8.13 -6.71 -6.08
CA ASN A 372 -9.47 -7.10 -5.60
C ASN A 372 -9.96 -6.26 -4.38
N ASP A 373 -9.14 -5.32 -3.92
CA ASP A 373 -9.41 -4.32 -2.88
C ASP A 373 -10.01 -3.00 -3.43
N ILE A 374 -10.04 -2.85 -4.75
CA ILE A 374 -10.74 -1.75 -5.45
C ILE A 374 -12.11 -2.23 -5.89
N SER A 375 -13.16 -1.49 -5.53
CA SER A 375 -14.55 -1.92 -5.73
C SER A 375 -15.35 -1.06 -6.70
N THR A 376 -14.74 -0.05 -7.30
CA THR A 376 -15.36 0.74 -8.38
C THR A 376 -14.49 0.76 -9.63
N PHE A 377 -15.13 0.84 -10.79
CA PHE A 377 -14.45 1.02 -12.06
C PHE A 377 -13.66 2.33 -12.12
N SER A 378 -14.18 3.40 -11.51
CA SER A 378 -13.54 4.72 -11.50
C SER A 378 -12.18 4.67 -10.82
N ASP A 379 -12.08 4.06 -9.64
CA ASP A 379 -10.82 3.95 -8.92
C ASP A 379 -9.87 2.95 -9.59
N LEU A 380 -10.41 1.89 -10.19
CA LEU A 380 -9.63 0.95 -11.00
C LEU A 380 -8.96 1.66 -12.19
N PHE A 381 -9.72 2.52 -12.87
CA PHE A 381 -9.24 3.30 -14.00
C PHE A 381 -8.18 4.32 -13.59
N LYS A 382 -8.44 5.08 -12.51
CA LYS A 382 -7.48 6.06 -11.98
C LYS A 382 -6.16 5.38 -11.60
N GLN A 383 -6.23 4.24 -10.91
CA GLN A 383 -5.06 3.46 -10.53
C GLN A 383 -4.23 3.06 -11.76
N ALA A 384 -4.87 2.51 -12.80
CA ALA A 384 -4.20 2.13 -14.04
C ALA A 384 -3.60 3.35 -14.76
N ASN A 385 -4.36 4.44 -14.89
CA ASN A 385 -3.95 5.66 -15.60
C ASN A 385 -2.77 6.35 -14.91
N ASN A 386 -2.81 6.48 -13.59
CA ASN A 386 -1.73 7.09 -12.82
C ASN A 386 -0.47 6.22 -12.83
N SER A 387 -0.63 4.89 -12.71
CA SER A 387 0.49 3.95 -12.83
C SER A 387 1.17 4.04 -14.20
N LEU A 388 0.40 4.10 -15.29
CA LEU A 388 0.94 4.26 -16.63
C LEU A 388 1.65 5.62 -16.81
N LYS A 389 1.07 6.72 -16.31
CA LYS A 389 1.71 8.05 -16.38
C LYS A 389 3.06 8.09 -15.65
N LEU A 390 3.16 7.39 -14.51
CA LEU A 390 4.38 7.34 -13.70
C LEU A 390 5.49 6.48 -14.33
N ASN A 391 5.13 5.41 -15.06
CA ASN A 391 6.10 4.37 -15.48
C ASN A 391 6.31 4.28 -17.01
N SER A 392 5.57 5.05 -17.81
CA SER A 392 5.67 5.01 -19.29
C SER A 392 6.82 5.81 -19.90
N LYS A 393 7.82 6.17 -19.10
CA LYS A 393 9.05 6.81 -19.58
C LYS A 393 10.28 6.15 -18.96
N PRO A 394 11.37 5.96 -19.73
CA PRO A 394 12.64 5.48 -19.18
C PRO A 394 13.12 6.39 -18.05
N ARG A 395 13.61 5.77 -16.98
CA ARG A 395 14.11 6.47 -15.81
C ARG A 395 15.58 6.78 -15.99
N LYS A 396 16.01 7.96 -15.55
CA LYS A 396 17.42 8.31 -15.37
C LYS A 396 17.74 8.30 -13.90
N GLU A 397 18.81 7.60 -13.55
CA GLU A 397 19.35 7.52 -12.20
C GLU A 397 20.65 8.31 -12.14
N LEU A 398 20.79 9.09 -11.09
CA LEU A 398 21.96 9.92 -10.83
C LEU A 398 22.55 9.48 -9.50
N THR A 399 23.82 9.12 -9.52
CA THR A 399 24.62 8.85 -8.33
C THR A 399 25.58 10.00 -8.10
N ILE A 400 25.57 10.56 -6.88
CA ILE A 400 26.50 11.63 -6.46
C ILE A 400 27.31 11.12 -5.28
N GLU A 401 28.63 11.08 -5.40
CA GLU A 401 29.54 10.77 -4.30
C GLU A 401 30.22 12.04 -3.79
N THR A 402 30.23 12.24 -2.48
CA THR A 402 30.78 13.45 -1.86
C THR A 402 31.27 13.22 -0.43
N THR A 403 32.19 14.06 0.03
CA THR A 403 32.62 14.14 1.44
C THR A 403 31.82 15.14 2.27
N LYS A 404 30.73 15.69 1.71
CA LYS A 404 29.91 16.72 2.34
C LYS A 404 28.44 16.32 2.41
N ALA A 405 27.79 16.63 3.53
CA ALA A 405 26.35 16.43 3.69
C ALA A 405 25.58 17.54 2.94
N LEU A 406 25.12 17.24 1.72
CA LEU A 406 24.49 18.21 0.82
C LEU A 406 22.96 18.14 0.85
N LEU A 407 22.40 16.93 0.88
CA LEU A 407 21.00 16.65 0.58
C LEU A 407 20.38 15.70 1.60
N GLU A 408 19.05 15.71 1.68
CA GLU A 408 18.21 14.76 2.43
C GLU A 408 17.22 14.04 1.49
N LEU A 409 16.48 13.05 2.00
CA LEU A 409 15.43 12.38 1.21
C LEU A 409 14.40 13.39 0.69
N GLY A 410 14.09 13.32 -0.60
CA GLY A 410 13.15 14.21 -1.26
C GLY A 410 13.72 15.57 -1.67
N ASP A 411 14.97 15.90 -1.34
CA ASP A 411 15.64 17.07 -1.90
C ASP A 411 15.91 16.91 -3.40
N ALA A 412 16.07 18.03 -4.09
CA ALA A 412 16.23 18.06 -5.54
C ALA A 412 17.61 18.61 -5.95
N VAL A 413 18.10 18.11 -7.08
CA VAL A 413 19.31 18.56 -7.77
C VAL A 413 18.95 18.97 -9.19
N LEU A 414 19.56 20.03 -9.68
CA LEU A 414 19.51 20.46 -11.07
C LEU A 414 20.91 20.31 -11.67
N LEU A 415 21.05 19.41 -12.64
CA LEU A 415 22.27 19.28 -13.43
C LEU A 415 22.27 20.29 -14.57
N ASP A 416 23.37 21.04 -14.70
CA ASP A 416 23.60 22.06 -15.73
C ASP A 416 25.03 21.94 -16.28
N PHE A 417 25.22 20.97 -17.17
CA PHE A 417 26.47 20.65 -17.86
C PHE A 417 26.41 20.98 -19.37
N ASN A 418 25.34 21.62 -19.83
CA ASN A 418 25.05 21.89 -21.23
C ASN A 418 24.96 20.61 -22.09
N ASN A 419 24.39 19.53 -21.55
CA ASN A 419 24.14 18.28 -22.25
C ASN A 419 22.72 17.74 -21.98
N GLN A 420 21.84 17.85 -22.98
CA GLN A 420 20.43 17.41 -22.89
C GLN A 420 20.25 15.93 -22.55
N LYS A 421 21.28 15.09 -22.72
CA LYS A 421 21.21 13.67 -22.35
C LYS A 421 21.10 13.47 -20.84
N PHE A 422 21.73 14.31 -20.03
CA PHE A 422 21.75 14.14 -18.57
C PHE A 422 21.47 15.41 -17.78
N ASP A 423 21.38 16.57 -18.43
CA ASP A 423 20.84 17.77 -17.81
C ASP A 423 19.37 17.59 -17.45
N GLY A 424 19.00 18.25 -16.37
CA GLY A 424 17.65 18.20 -15.85
C GLY A 424 17.63 18.02 -14.35
N ARG A 425 16.43 17.70 -13.87
CA ARG A 425 16.10 17.74 -12.46
C ARG A 425 15.95 16.34 -11.90
N TYR A 426 16.53 16.14 -10.71
CA TYR A 426 16.62 14.84 -10.06
C TYR A 426 16.19 14.95 -8.59
N ILE A 427 15.40 14.00 -8.08
CA ILE A 427 15.00 13.91 -6.68
C ILE A 427 15.77 12.82 -5.96
N VAL A 428 16.24 13.09 -4.75
CA VAL A 428 16.89 12.11 -3.88
C VAL A 428 15.87 11.09 -3.41
N TYR A 429 16.05 9.84 -3.83
CA TYR A 429 15.22 8.71 -3.38
C TYR A 429 15.94 7.79 -2.40
N GLY A 430 17.26 7.91 -2.28
CA GLY A 430 18.04 7.18 -1.29
C GLY A 430 19.44 7.72 -1.16
N PHE A 431 20.12 7.34 -0.09
CA PHE A 431 21.55 7.61 0.09
C PHE A 431 22.15 6.63 1.08
N ASN A 432 23.43 6.34 0.94
CA ASN A 432 24.17 5.54 1.91
C ASN A 432 25.51 6.20 2.21
N GLY A 433 26.13 5.81 3.31
CA GLY A 433 27.36 6.46 3.71
C GLY A 433 27.88 6.03 5.06
N ARG A 434 28.92 6.73 5.48
CA ARG A 434 29.57 6.55 6.77
C ARG A 434 29.87 7.90 7.37
N PHE A 435 29.72 8.00 8.68
CA PHE A 435 30.15 9.14 9.47
C PHE A 435 31.15 8.67 10.52
N ARG A 436 32.23 9.44 10.69
CA ARG A 436 33.24 9.22 11.73
C ARG A 436 33.30 10.44 12.63
N GLY A 437 32.87 10.28 13.88
CA GLY A 437 32.90 11.35 14.87
C GLY A 437 34.31 11.78 15.29
N SER A 438 35.33 10.92 15.11
CA SER A 438 36.71 11.21 15.51
C SER A 438 37.36 12.36 14.75
N ASP A 439 37.05 12.49 13.46
CA ASP A 439 37.57 13.52 12.55
C ASP A 439 36.45 14.37 11.94
N ASN A 440 35.21 14.15 12.40
CA ASN A 440 33.99 14.76 11.87
C ASN A 440 33.84 14.59 10.35
N SER A 441 34.34 13.47 9.80
CA SER A 441 34.27 13.20 8.38
C SER A 441 32.98 12.46 8.01
N VAL A 442 32.43 12.82 6.86
CA VAL A 442 31.29 12.13 6.26
C VAL A 442 31.64 11.73 4.83
N HIS A 443 31.19 10.55 4.43
CA HIS A 443 31.27 10.12 3.03
C HIS A 443 29.91 9.57 2.65
N VAL A 444 29.29 10.17 1.64
CA VAL A 444 27.91 9.88 1.23
C VAL A 444 27.82 9.66 -0.26
N THR A 445 27.08 8.62 -0.61
CA THR A 445 26.61 8.35 -1.97
C THR A 445 25.10 8.60 -2.02
N TYR A 446 24.69 9.65 -2.72
CA TYR A 446 23.29 9.95 -2.99
C TYR A 446 22.82 9.24 -4.25
N ASN A 447 21.60 8.70 -4.21
CA ASN A 447 20.90 8.13 -5.34
C ASN A 447 19.67 8.98 -5.64
N LEU A 448 19.63 9.53 -6.85
CA LEU A 448 18.60 10.43 -7.32
C LEU A 448 18.01 9.92 -8.64
N ARG A 449 16.81 10.41 -8.98
CA ARG A 449 16.17 10.06 -10.26
C ARG A 449 15.34 11.20 -10.83
N ASN A 450 15.09 11.18 -12.13
CA ASN A 450 14.39 12.25 -12.85
C ASN A 450 12.85 12.11 -12.91
N GLY A 451 12.23 11.46 -11.91
CA GLY A 451 10.79 11.25 -11.88
C GLY A 451 10.27 10.88 -10.48
N LEU A 452 8.94 10.95 -10.33
CA LEU A 452 8.25 10.47 -9.11
C LEU A 452 8.30 8.94 -9.05
N ASN A 453 7.82 8.34 -7.95
CA ASN A 453 7.93 6.90 -7.69
C ASN A 453 7.53 6.07 -8.91
N SER A 454 8.55 5.55 -9.62
CA SER A 454 8.40 4.31 -10.37
C SER A 454 8.09 3.22 -9.35
N ASP A 455 7.30 2.24 -9.75
CA ASP A 455 7.05 1.07 -8.93
C ASP A 455 8.39 0.38 -8.66
N THR A 456 9.04 0.74 -7.55
CA THR A 456 10.31 0.11 -7.19
C THR A 456 9.98 -1.31 -6.82
N LEU A 457 10.71 -2.23 -7.47
CA LEU A 457 10.75 -3.69 -7.28
C LEU A 457 9.92 -4.15 -6.09
N ILE A 458 8.95 -5.02 -6.38
CA ILE A 458 8.14 -5.84 -5.45
C ILE A 458 8.56 -5.59 -4.01
N ASN A 459 7.67 -5.01 -3.21
CA ASN A 459 7.92 -4.89 -1.79
C ASN A 459 8.24 -6.30 -1.27
N PHE A 460 9.52 -6.59 -0.96
CA PHE A 460 10.01 -7.96 -0.72
C PHE A 460 9.33 -8.64 0.47
N TYR A 461 8.49 -7.91 1.20
CA TYR A 461 7.87 -8.32 2.45
C TYR A 461 6.33 -8.28 2.44
N ASP A 462 5.68 -7.81 1.37
CA ASP A 462 4.22 -7.94 1.22
C ASP A 462 3.90 -9.13 0.30
N SER A 463 3.14 -10.09 0.82
CA SER A 463 2.67 -11.23 0.01
C SER A 463 1.82 -10.74 -1.15
N GLN A 464 2.09 -11.23 -2.36
CA GLN A 464 1.23 -10.97 -3.53
C GLN A 464 -0.21 -11.48 -3.31
N GLU A 465 -0.42 -12.39 -2.35
CA GLU A 465 -1.75 -12.88 -1.98
C GLU A 465 -2.66 -11.78 -1.42
N TYR A 466 -2.09 -10.73 -0.81
CA TYR A 466 -2.86 -9.60 -0.29
C TYR A 466 -3.59 -8.82 -1.38
N LYS A 467 -3.04 -8.79 -2.61
CA LYS A 467 -3.68 -8.14 -3.78
C LYS A 467 -4.90 -8.90 -4.32
N LYS A 468 -5.03 -10.19 -3.96
CA LYS A 468 -6.08 -11.09 -4.45
C LYS A 468 -7.26 -11.23 -3.49
N ASN A 469 -7.15 -10.70 -2.26
CA ASN A 469 -8.20 -10.84 -1.26
C ASN A 469 -9.39 -9.91 -1.58
N PRO A 470 -10.59 -10.46 -1.79
CA PRO A 470 -11.74 -9.66 -2.19
C PRO A 470 -12.34 -8.90 -1.00
N LEU A 471 -12.65 -7.64 -1.27
CA LEU A 471 -13.58 -6.76 -0.57
C LEU A 471 -14.80 -7.50 0.00
N PHE A 472 -15.25 -7.17 1.21
CA PHE A 472 -16.57 -7.54 1.72
C PHE A 472 -17.23 -6.35 2.43
N ILE A 473 -18.28 -5.77 1.84
CA ILE A 473 -19.03 -4.61 2.39
C ILE A 473 -20.40 -5.07 2.87
N SER A 474 -20.50 -5.55 4.11
CA SER A 474 -21.79 -5.94 4.71
C SER A 474 -22.41 -4.80 5.52
N GLY A 475 -23.18 -3.93 4.85
CA GLY A 475 -23.84 -2.79 5.50
C GLY A 475 -22.86 -1.81 6.18
N LEU A 476 -23.37 -0.89 7.00
CA LEU A 476 -22.58 0.13 7.73
C LEU A 476 -21.59 -0.44 8.78
N LYS A 477 -21.20 -1.72 8.70
CA LYS A 477 -20.25 -2.36 9.62
C LYS A 477 -19.27 -3.28 8.88
N THR A 478 -17.99 -2.99 9.04
CA THR A 478 -16.88 -3.77 8.47
C THR A 478 -16.78 -5.17 9.11
N THR A 479 -16.47 -6.18 8.30
CA THR A 479 -16.30 -7.58 8.75
C THR A 479 -14.98 -8.15 8.24
N PHE A 480 -14.18 -8.74 9.12
CA PHE A 480 -12.76 -9.10 8.90
C PHE A 480 -12.59 -10.38 8.10
N LYS A 481 -11.57 -10.47 7.23
CA LYS A 481 -10.98 -11.74 6.77
C LYS A 481 -9.54 -11.86 7.30
N TYR A 482 -9.20 -12.98 7.95
CA TYR A 482 -7.80 -13.33 8.22
C TYR A 482 -7.50 -14.74 7.72
N ARG A 483 -6.28 -14.98 7.25
CA ARG A 483 -5.81 -16.35 7.09
C ARG A 483 -5.33 -16.83 8.44
N ASP A 484 -5.89 -17.94 8.92
CA ASP A 484 -5.38 -18.58 10.13
C ASP A 484 -3.99 -19.20 9.86
N ASN A 485 -3.37 -19.76 10.90
CA ASN A 485 -2.05 -20.38 10.80
C ASN A 485 -2.02 -21.60 9.83
N ASN A 486 -3.18 -22.06 9.37
CA ASN A 486 -3.33 -23.12 8.38
C ASN A 486 -3.62 -22.57 6.97
N ASN A 487 -3.47 -21.26 6.77
CA ASN A 487 -3.66 -20.57 5.50
C ASN A 487 -5.13 -20.58 4.99
N LEU A 488 -6.10 -20.86 5.87
CA LEU A 488 -7.53 -20.84 5.55
C LEU A 488 -8.11 -19.43 5.77
N LEU A 489 -8.82 -18.91 4.77
CA LEU A 489 -9.50 -17.63 4.85
C LEU A 489 -10.69 -17.72 5.82
N ARG A 490 -10.60 -17.07 6.98
CA ARG A 490 -11.65 -17.00 7.99
C ARG A 490 -12.26 -15.61 8.06
N VAL A 491 -13.57 -15.53 8.20
CA VAL A 491 -14.29 -14.28 8.42
C VAL A 491 -14.58 -14.12 9.92
N TYR A 492 -14.09 -13.07 10.56
CA TYR A 492 -14.51 -12.73 11.94
C TYR A 492 -15.59 -11.65 11.86
N LYS A 493 -16.76 -11.94 12.44
CA LYS A 493 -17.70 -10.91 12.85
C LYS A 493 -17.25 -10.40 14.20
N ASN A 494 -17.25 -9.08 14.41
CA ASN A 494 -17.36 -8.54 15.76
C ASN A 494 -18.68 -9.04 16.34
N ILE A 495 -18.63 -10.19 17.00
CA ILE A 495 -19.61 -10.58 17.99
C ILE A 495 -19.34 -9.61 19.13
N GLU A 496 -20.28 -8.70 19.40
CA GLU A 496 -20.34 -8.09 20.73
C GLU A 496 -20.36 -9.25 21.73
N PHE A 497 -19.24 -9.46 22.43
CA PHE A 497 -19.14 -10.42 23.51
C PHE A 497 -19.91 -9.89 24.73
N VAL A 498 -21.23 -9.82 24.58
CA VAL A 498 -22.18 -9.67 25.68
C VAL A 498 -23.08 -10.90 25.60
N GLY A 499 -22.70 -11.97 26.31
CA GLY A 499 -23.66 -13.06 26.58
C GLY A 499 -23.18 -14.52 26.55
N LEU A 500 -21.97 -14.85 26.10
CA LEU A 500 -21.56 -16.28 26.00
C LEU A 500 -20.84 -16.85 27.23
N ARG A 501 -20.53 -16.03 28.25
CA ARG A 501 -20.13 -16.55 29.58
C ARG A 501 -21.32 -16.95 30.46
N GLU A 502 -22.54 -16.60 30.08
CA GLU A 502 -23.74 -16.88 30.87
C GLU A 502 -24.43 -18.22 30.51
N LEU A 503 -23.97 -18.92 29.46
CA LEU A 503 -24.65 -20.12 28.95
C LEU A 503 -23.84 -21.43 29.00
N GLY A 504 -22.59 -21.42 29.48
CA GLY A 504 -21.88 -22.65 29.90
C GLY A 504 -21.69 -23.78 28.86
N LEU A 505 -21.62 -23.48 27.55
CA LEU A 505 -21.44 -24.51 26.51
C LEU A 505 -19.99 -24.57 26.00
N GLU A 506 -19.43 -25.79 25.95
CA GLU A 506 -18.10 -26.10 25.40
C GLU A 506 -18.08 -26.14 23.86
N ILE A 507 -16.98 -25.68 23.26
CA ILE A 507 -16.78 -25.60 21.80
C ILE A 507 -16.20 -26.93 21.27
N PRO A 508 -16.72 -27.54 20.19
CA PRO A 508 -16.15 -28.77 19.62
C PRO A 508 -14.92 -28.52 18.74
N ASP A 509 -14.05 -29.53 18.72
CA ASP A 509 -12.72 -29.60 18.08
C ASP A 509 -12.73 -29.38 16.55
N PRO A 510 -11.94 -28.44 16.00
CA PRO A 510 -11.93 -28.06 14.57
C PRO A 510 -11.38 -29.11 13.58
N ASP A 511 -10.85 -30.25 14.02
CA ASP A 511 -10.15 -31.22 13.16
C ASP A 511 -11.06 -32.17 12.32
N LYS A 512 -12.38 -31.96 12.26
CA LYS A 512 -13.34 -32.94 11.68
C LYS A 512 -14.00 -32.62 10.33
N LEU A 513 -13.58 -31.61 9.57
CA LEU A 513 -14.22 -31.29 8.28
C LEU A 513 -13.22 -31.21 7.11
N GLY A 514 -13.07 -32.33 6.39
CA GLY A 514 -12.28 -32.42 5.15
C GLY A 514 -13.01 -31.85 3.92
N LEU A 515 -12.26 -31.19 3.03
CA LEU A 515 -12.75 -30.58 1.78
C LEU A 515 -11.96 -31.08 0.55
N LEU A 516 -12.64 -31.21 -0.59
CA LEU A 516 -12.07 -31.47 -1.94
C LEU A 516 -12.30 -30.27 -2.88
N PRO A 517 -11.45 -30.03 -3.91
CA PRO A 517 -11.50 -28.83 -4.75
C PRO A 517 -12.08 -29.08 -6.17
N SER A 518 -12.55 -28.01 -6.83
CA SER A 518 -12.72 -27.97 -8.30
C SER A 518 -12.58 -26.54 -8.88
N PHE A 519 -12.00 -26.50 -10.09
CA PHE A 519 -11.52 -25.34 -10.87
C PHE A 519 -12.39 -25.13 -12.15
N ILE A 520 -11.91 -24.25 -13.06
CA ILE A 520 -12.14 -24.02 -14.53
C ILE A 520 -13.16 -22.89 -15.00
N PRO A 521 -12.97 -22.22 -16.19
CA PRO A 521 -12.82 -20.74 -16.36
C PRO A 521 -13.57 -20.09 -17.58
N TYR A 522 -13.11 -18.88 -18.06
CA TYR A 522 -13.30 -18.18 -19.38
C TYR A 522 -14.54 -17.24 -19.56
N THR A 523 -14.63 -16.19 -20.42
CA THR A 523 -13.84 -15.52 -21.51
C THR A 523 -14.52 -14.16 -21.86
N GLN A 524 -13.74 -13.14 -22.26
CA GLN A 524 -13.99 -12.02 -23.22
C GLN A 524 -13.61 -10.62 -22.68
N ASP A 525 -12.70 -9.94 -23.40
CA ASP A 525 -12.10 -8.65 -23.04
C ASP A 525 -12.49 -7.54 -24.03
N PRO A 526 -13.02 -6.39 -23.59
CA PRO A 526 -13.10 -5.21 -24.42
C PRO A 526 -11.77 -4.42 -24.38
N THR A 527 -11.24 -4.09 -25.57
CA THR A 527 -10.12 -3.15 -25.74
C THR A 527 -10.69 -1.77 -26.07
N VAL A 528 -10.35 -0.74 -25.31
CA VAL A 528 -10.78 0.65 -25.59
C VAL A 528 -9.61 1.43 -26.16
N ASN A 529 -9.74 1.89 -27.41
CA ASN A 529 -8.77 2.74 -28.08
C ASN A 529 -9.18 4.21 -27.98
N TYR A 530 -8.24 5.09 -27.64
CA TYR A 530 -8.46 6.54 -27.64
C TYR A 530 -7.81 7.19 -28.88
N HIS A 531 -8.54 8.08 -29.55
CA HIS A 531 -7.99 9.00 -30.55
C HIS A 531 -8.27 10.45 -30.14
N LYS A 532 -7.30 11.34 -30.42
CA LYS A 532 -7.42 12.78 -30.19
C LYS A 532 -7.98 13.45 -31.45
N GLY A 533 -9.21 13.97 -31.37
CA GLY A 533 -9.81 14.82 -32.39
C GLY A 533 -9.31 16.27 -32.30
N GLN A 534 -9.63 17.09 -33.31
CA GLN A 534 -9.18 18.49 -33.38
C GLN A 534 -9.81 19.39 -32.29
N ASP A 535 -10.93 18.99 -31.69
CA ASP A 535 -11.66 19.78 -30.69
C ASP A 535 -11.75 19.13 -29.28
N GLY A 536 -11.09 17.98 -29.06
CA GLY A 536 -11.11 17.30 -27.75
C GLY A 536 -11.08 15.77 -27.83
N TRP A 537 -11.25 15.11 -26.68
CA TRP A 537 -11.41 13.66 -26.58
C TRP A 537 -12.86 13.28 -26.87
N GLU A 538 -13.13 12.59 -27.97
CA GLU A 538 -14.47 12.10 -28.30
C GLU A 538 -14.56 10.58 -28.10
N PHE A 539 -15.67 10.15 -27.49
CA PHE A 539 -16.04 8.74 -27.28
C PHE A 539 -16.64 8.18 -28.57
N LEU A 540 -16.11 7.07 -29.09
CA LEU A 540 -16.81 6.27 -30.10
C LEU A 540 -17.55 5.11 -29.41
N ALA A 541 -18.87 5.07 -29.59
CA ALA A 541 -19.70 3.97 -29.12
C ALA A 541 -19.46 2.69 -29.93
N PHE A 542 -19.61 1.55 -29.25
CA PHE A 542 -19.35 0.19 -29.72
C PHE A 542 -20.10 -0.21 -31.00
N LYS A 543 -19.45 -1.01 -31.84
CA LYS A 543 -20.10 -2.01 -32.70
C LYS A 543 -19.68 -3.40 -32.23
#